data_AF-A0A958ASW5-F1
#
_entry.id   AF-A0A958ASW5-F1
#
_cell.length_a   1.000
_cell.length_b   1.000
_cell.length_c   1.000
_cell.angle_alpha   90.00
_cell.angle_beta   90.00
_cell.angle_gamma   90.00
#
_symmetry.space_group_name_H-M   'P 1'
#
loop_
_entity.id
_entity.type
_entity.pdbx_description
1 polymer ?
#
loop_
_entity_poly.entity_id
_entity_poly.type
_entity_poly.pdbx_seq_one_letter_code
_entity_poly.pdbx_strand_id
1 'polypeptide(L)'
;MIVTLKQYLSKLEAEESVRPEDQRRDIPSITTLAKEVGISRVQLQRLVSNETEGIKFELGGNIIKSMRQRGFDMNITDLLEYYE
;
A
#
# COMPACT_ATOMS: atom_id res chain seq x y z
N MET A 1 10.67 -12.40 -3.40
CA MET A 1 9.97 -11.34 -2.64
C MET A 1 9.21 -10.48 -3.61
N ILE A 2 7.90 -10.32 -3.43
CA ILE A 2 6.97 -9.62 -4.32
C ILE A 2 6.30 -8.50 -3.52
N VAL A 3 6.15 -7.32 -4.11
CA VAL A 3 5.46 -6.19 -3.47
C VAL A 3 3.96 -6.33 -3.75
N THR A 4 3.17 -6.50 -2.70
CA THR A 4 1.74 -6.80 -2.78
C THR A 4 0.83 -5.59 -2.55
N LEU A 5 1.40 -4.38 -2.49
CA LEU A 5 0.67 -3.15 -2.16
C LEU A 5 -0.59 -2.92 -3.03
N LYS A 6 -0.53 -3.22 -4.33
CA LYS A 6 -1.69 -3.06 -5.21
C LYS A 6 -2.83 -4.00 -4.83
N GLN A 7 -2.51 -5.26 -4.56
CA GLN A 7 -3.50 -6.27 -4.15
C GLN A 7 -4.08 -5.90 -2.78
N TYR A 8 -3.25 -5.43 -1.86
CA TYR A 8 -3.68 -4.97 -0.55
C TYR A 8 -4.68 -3.81 -0.66
N LEU A 9 -4.38 -2.78 -1.43
CA LEU A 9 -5.30 -1.65 -1.62
C LEU A 9 -6.61 -2.06 -2.29
N SER A 10 -6.56 -2.90 -3.33
CA SER A 10 -7.79 -3.42 -3.96
C SER A 10 -8.63 -4.27 -3.01
N LYS A 11 -7.99 -5.03 -2.11
CA LYS A 11 -8.70 -5.78 -1.06
C LYS A 11 -9.37 -4.82 -0.08
N LEU A 12 -8.69 -3.77 0.37
CA LEU A 12 -9.30 -2.75 1.23
C LEU A 12 -10.47 -2.06 0.53
N GLU A 13 -10.36 -1.73 -0.76
CA GLU A 13 -11.46 -1.10 -1.52
C GLU A 13 -12.69 -1.99 -1.53
N ALA A 14 -12.51 -3.30 -1.73
CA ALA A 14 -13.60 -4.26 -1.63
C ALA A 14 -14.21 -4.32 -0.23
N GLU A 15 -13.38 -4.37 0.83
CA GLU A 15 -13.83 -4.42 2.23
C GLU A 15 -14.56 -3.15 2.69
N GLU A 16 -14.11 -1.97 2.26
CA GLU A 16 -14.77 -0.71 2.58
C GLU A 16 -16.03 -0.48 1.73
N SER A 17 -16.08 -1.00 0.50
CA SER A 17 -17.25 -0.83 -0.38
C SER A 17 -18.55 -1.40 0.21
N VAL A 18 -18.45 -2.48 1.00
CA VAL A 18 -19.58 -3.13 1.65
C VAL A 18 -20.00 -2.46 2.95
N ARG A 19 -19.23 -1.48 3.45
CA ARG A 19 -19.58 -0.71 4.64
C ARG A 19 -20.52 0.45 4.30
N PRO A 20 -21.36 0.89 5.27
CA PRO A 20 -22.11 2.14 5.17
C PRO A 20 -21.21 3.32 4.85
N GLU A 21 -21.65 4.25 4.00
CA GLU A 21 -20.83 5.36 3.49
C GLU A 21 -20.19 6.22 4.59
N ASP A 22 -20.91 6.40 5.69
CA ASP A 22 -20.49 7.14 6.90
C ASP A 22 -19.41 6.42 7.72
N GLN A 23 -19.17 5.14 7.46
CA GLN A 23 -18.19 4.30 8.16
C GLN A 23 -17.02 3.89 7.26
N ARG A 24 -17.02 4.30 6.00
CA ARG A 24 -15.94 4.01 5.05
C ARG A 24 -14.68 4.79 5.39
N ARG A 25 -13.56 4.09 5.45
CA ARG A 25 -12.23 4.71 5.62
C ARG A 25 -11.70 5.19 4.27
N ASP A 26 -10.96 6.30 4.28
CA ASP A 26 -10.31 6.83 3.07
C ASP A 26 -9.10 5.97 2.68
N ILE A 27 -9.28 5.17 1.63
CA ILE A 27 -8.21 4.35 1.06
C ILE A 27 -7.41 5.20 0.10
N PRO A 28 -6.10 5.40 0.34
CA PRO A 28 -5.30 6.24 -0.52
C PRO A 28 -5.04 5.54 -1.85
N SER A 29 -5.13 6.29 -2.94
CA SER A 29 -4.62 5.83 -4.23
C SER A 29 -3.10 5.65 -4.20
N ILE A 30 -2.57 4.85 -5.12
CA ILE A 30 -1.12 4.74 -5.36
C ILE A 30 -0.48 6.12 -5.54
N THR A 31 -1.13 7.03 -6.26
CA THR A 31 -0.60 8.39 -6.47
C THR A 31 -0.55 9.20 -5.18
N THR A 32 -1.53 9.02 -4.29
CA THR A 32 -1.57 9.67 -2.97
C THR A 32 -0.44 9.14 -2.10
N LEU A 33 -0.29 7.81 -2.01
CA LEU A 33 0.79 7.18 -1.26
C LEU A 33 2.17 7.62 -1.76
N ALA A 34 2.39 7.70 -3.08
CA ALA A 34 3.66 8.15 -3.64
C ALA A 34 4.05 9.55 -3.14
N LYS A 35 3.08 10.48 -3.11
CA LYS A 35 3.28 11.84 -2.60
C LYS A 35 3.61 11.84 -1.11
N GLU A 36 2.90 11.04 -0.32
CA GLU A 36 3.07 10.99 1.13
C GLU A 36 4.40 10.39 1.56
N VAL A 37 4.85 9.34 0.88
CA VAL A 37 6.13 8.67 1.18
C VAL A 37 7.32 9.29 0.47
N GLY A 38 7.10 10.37 -0.28
CA GLY A 38 8.16 11.20 -0.88
C GLY A 38 8.85 10.58 -2.09
N ILE A 39 8.16 9.74 -2.87
CA ILE A 39 8.72 9.13 -4.09
C ILE A 39 7.93 9.53 -5.34
N SER A 40 8.57 9.41 -6.50
CA SER A 40 7.87 9.65 -7.76
C SER A 40 6.78 8.58 -8.00
N ARG A 41 5.69 8.99 -8.65
CA ARG A 41 4.63 8.07 -9.10
C ARG A 41 5.19 6.90 -9.92
N VAL A 42 6.19 7.17 -10.77
CA VAL A 42 6.84 6.15 -11.60
C VAL A 42 7.59 5.13 -10.75
N GLN A 43 8.34 5.56 -9.74
CA GLN A 43 9.04 4.66 -8.82
C GLN A 43 8.06 3.78 -8.05
N LEU A 44 6.98 4.36 -7.52
CA LEU A 44 5.96 3.56 -6.85
C LEU A 44 5.28 2.60 -7.83
N GLN A 45 4.98 3.05 -9.05
CA GLN A 45 4.38 2.20 -10.08
C GLN A 45 5.27 0.99 -10.40
N ARG A 46 6.59 1.19 -10.53
CA ARG A 46 7.55 0.09 -10.75
C ARG A 46 7.59 -0.89 -9.58
N LEU A 47 7.50 -0.38 -8.35
CA LEU A 47 7.41 -1.19 -7.14
C LEU A 47 6.15 -2.06 -7.14
N VAL A 48 4.96 -1.48 -7.36
CA VAL A 48 3.71 -2.27 -7.41
C VAL A 48 3.58 -3.17 -8.64
N SER A 49 4.30 -2.89 -9.72
CA SER A 49 4.36 -3.77 -10.90
C SER A 49 5.39 -4.90 -10.75
N ASN A 50 6.07 -5.03 -9.60
CA ASN A 50 7.15 -5.98 -9.36
C ASN A 50 8.31 -5.87 -10.38
N GLU A 51 8.52 -4.68 -10.95
CA GLU A 51 9.65 -4.39 -11.85
C GLU A 51 10.94 -4.08 -11.06
N THR A 52 10.89 -4.22 -9.74
CA THR A 52 11.99 -4.02 -8.81
C THR A 52 12.11 -5.25 -7.90
N GLU A 53 13.32 -5.76 -7.73
CA GLU A 53 13.62 -6.95 -6.91
C GLU A 53 13.31 -6.78 -5.40
N GLY A 54 12.97 -5.56 -4.98
CA GLY A 54 12.52 -5.30 -3.62
C GLY A 54 12.20 -3.85 -3.36
N ILE A 55 11.71 -3.60 -2.15
CA ILE A 55 11.43 -2.27 -1.62
C ILE A 55 12.51 -1.87 -0.61
N LYS A 56 12.92 -0.60 -0.62
CA LYS A 56 13.78 -0.07 0.45
C LYS A 56 13.02 -0.15 1.78
N PHE A 57 13.67 -0.62 2.84
CA PHE A 57 13.05 -0.79 4.14
C PHE A 57 12.39 0.50 4.67
N GLU A 58 13.08 1.63 4.55
CA GLU A 58 12.54 2.96 4.92
C GLU A 58 11.25 3.29 4.17
N LEU A 59 11.21 2.98 2.87
CA LEU A 59 10.03 3.23 2.05
C LEU A 59 8.86 2.33 2.46
N GLY A 60 9.12 1.04 2.72
CA GLY A 60 8.10 0.13 3.24
C GLY A 60 7.56 0.58 4.60
N GLY A 61 8.45 1.02 5.49
CA GLY A 61 8.09 1.60 6.78
C GLY A 61 7.22 2.85 6.65
N ASN A 62 7.53 3.74 5.71
CA ASN A 62 6.73 4.94 5.44
C ASN A 62 5.34 4.61 4.89
N ILE A 63 5.21 3.61 4.02
CA ILE A 63 3.91 3.14 3.51
C ILE A 63 3.07 2.57 4.66
N ILE A 64 3.64 1.67 5.45
CA ILE A 64 2.96 1.07 6.61
C ILE A 64 2.51 2.16 7.60
N LYS A 65 3.38 3.13 7.88
CA LYS A 65 3.07 4.25 8.77
C LYS A 65 1.92 5.10 8.23
N SER A 66 1.92 5.46 6.94
CA SER A 66 0.81 6.22 6.34
C SER A 66 -0.52 5.45 6.44
N MET A 67 -0.51 4.16 6.13
CA MET A 67 -1.73 3.33 6.21
C MET A 67 -2.27 3.21 7.65
N ARG A 68 -1.38 3.07 8.64
CA ARG A 68 -1.77 3.05 10.06
C ARG A 68 -2.34 4.37 10.54
N GLN A 69 -1.82 5.50 10.06
CA GLN A 69 -2.38 6.82 10.36
C GLN A 69 -3.81 6.99 9.83
N ARG A 70 -4.17 6.23 8.78
CA ARG A 70 -5.53 6.18 8.20
C ARG A 70 -6.43 5.14 8.86
N GLY A 71 -5.95 4.47 9.91
CA GLY A 71 -6.70 3.47 10.66
C GLY A 71 -6.69 2.07 10.05
N PHE A 72 -5.81 1.79 9.07
CA PHE A 72 -5.62 0.45 8.54
C PHE A 72 -4.49 -0.26 9.30
N ASP A 73 -4.74 -1.48 9.78
CA ASP A 73 -3.73 -2.27 10.48
C ASP A 73 -2.84 -3.02 9.48
N MET A 74 -2.03 -2.26 8.75
CA MET A 74 -1.10 -2.81 7.77
C MET A 74 0.16 -3.34 8.45
N ASN A 75 0.58 -4.54 8.05
CA ASN A 75 1.84 -5.16 8.45
C ASN A 75 2.77 -5.40 7.25
N ILE A 76 4.02 -5.77 7.54
CA ILE A 76 5.03 -6.01 6.50
C ILE A 76 4.65 -7.16 5.57
N THR A 77 3.94 -8.16 6.08
CA THR A 77 3.42 -9.31 5.30
C THR A 77 2.27 -8.93 4.38
N ASP A 78 1.58 -7.83 4.66
CA ASP A 78 0.56 -7.28 3.76
C ASP A 78 1.20 -6.48 2.61
N LEU A 79 2.43 -5.99 2.82
CA LEU A 79 3.20 -5.23 1.84
C LEU A 79 4.10 -6.11 0.97
N LEU A 80 4.63 -7.19 1.54
CA LEU A 80 5.63 -8.05 0.94
C LEU A 80 5.27 -9.51 1.16
N GLU A 81 5.29 -10.26 0.08
CA GLU A 81 5.12 -11.71 0.09
C GLU A 81 6.43 -12.39 -0.34
N TYR A 82 6.83 -13.42 0.40
CA TYR A 82 7.97 -14.25 0.03
C TYR A 82 7.46 -15.46 -0.74
N TYR A 83 7.91 -15.63 -1.98
CA TYR A 83 7.73 -16.87 -2.72
C TYR A 83 8.98 -17.71 -2.47
N GLU A 84 8.80 -18.91 -1.89
CA GLU A 84 9.83 -19.96 -1.85
C GLU A 84 10.12 -20.54 -3.24
#